data_AF-A0A151EUG5-F1
#
_entry.id   AF-A0A151EUG5-F1
#
_cell.length_a   1.000
_cell.length_b   1.000
_cell.length_c   1.000
_cell.angle_alpha   90.00
_cell.angle_beta   90.00
_cell.angle_gamma   90.00
#
_symmetry.space_group_name_H-M   'P 1'
#
loop_
_entity.id
_entity.type
_entity.pdbx_description
1 polymer ?
#
loop_
_entity_poly.entity_id
_entity_poly.type
_entity_poly.pdbx_seq_one_letter_code
_entity_poly.pdbx_strand_id
1 'polypeptide(L)'
;MFLYDGEKIIDKILFSKDTKTISNKIIKIKQNEILKEEKDIVKNKKEIIVNEKRLKKIGEYKPFDTIFKKISISHEDYGFSKELLYRATNLATKKNVDKKLESKDLQIIQMVNTLDDFIQTSNLLYERIESWSMIPTPKEKIQPLINAYTTINNEIKSLEKQIEKDMLRISPNITSIIGPLIGARLISHSSGLIKLATLPGSTIQILGAEKALFRYKKEGGKPPKHGVIFQHSLINKAFREKRGKIARILASKIAIAAKADAFTKRDISIELKKDLNKRINEIKNQ
;
A
#
# COMPACT_ATOMS: atom_id res chain seq x y z
N MET A 1 -9.53 -31.46 10.75
CA MET A 1 -10.92 -31.20 10.33
C MET A 1 -11.81 -32.22 10.98
N PHE A 2 -12.91 -31.77 11.56
CA PHE A 2 -13.87 -32.61 12.25
C PHE A 2 -15.25 -32.34 11.66
N LEU A 3 -16.00 -33.41 11.40
CA LEU A 3 -17.41 -33.39 11.09
C LEU A 3 -18.15 -33.98 12.28
N TYR A 4 -19.19 -33.31 12.75
CA TYR A 4 -19.96 -33.73 13.93
C TYR A 4 -21.42 -33.31 13.78
N ASP A 5 -22.32 -34.03 14.46
CA ASP A 5 -23.78 -33.85 14.41
C ASP A 5 -24.34 -32.96 15.53
N GLY A 6 -23.46 -32.46 16.40
CA GLY A 6 -23.81 -31.65 17.57
C GLY A 6 -23.68 -32.40 18.89
N GLU A 7 -23.49 -33.73 18.87
CA GLU A 7 -23.23 -34.52 20.08
C GLU A 7 -21.94 -35.32 19.97
N LYS A 8 -21.63 -35.86 18.77
CA LYS A 8 -20.46 -36.73 18.55
C LYS A 8 -19.74 -36.41 17.25
N ILE A 9 -18.45 -36.77 17.20
CA ILE A 9 -17.64 -36.66 15.98
C ILE A 9 -18.03 -37.82 15.05
N ILE A 10 -18.58 -37.47 13.89
CA ILE A 10 -18.96 -38.42 12.82
C ILE A 10 -17.74 -38.84 12.02
N ASP A 11 -16.88 -37.88 11.67
CA ASP A 11 -15.70 -38.11 10.84
C ASP A 11 -14.58 -37.11 11.17
N LYS A 12 -13.33 -37.50 10.94
CA LYS A 12 -12.16 -36.65 11.17
C LYS A 12 -11.07 -36.86 10.14
N ILE A 13 -10.52 -35.75 9.65
CA ILE A 13 -9.29 -35.74 8.87
C ILE A 13 -8.26 -34.91 9.63
N LEU A 14 -7.30 -35.59 10.26
CA LEU A 14 -6.23 -34.94 11.02
C LEU A 14 -5.14 -34.40 10.08
N PHE A 15 -4.53 -33.29 10.47
CA PHE A 15 -3.38 -32.77 9.72
C PHE A 15 -2.12 -33.57 10.04
N SER A 16 -1.18 -33.60 9.09
CA SER A 16 0.17 -34.04 9.41
C SER A 16 0.76 -33.16 10.51
N LYS A 17 1.45 -33.77 11.48
CA LYS A 17 2.06 -33.08 12.63
C LYS A 17 3.37 -32.35 12.27
N ASP A 18 3.49 -31.93 11.02
CA ASP A 18 4.63 -31.17 10.52
C ASP A 18 4.37 -29.67 10.63
N THR A 19 5.38 -28.94 11.07
CA THR A 19 5.28 -27.49 11.28
C THR A 19 5.09 -26.75 9.96
N LYS A 20 5.74 -27.19 8.87
CA LYS A 20 5.67 -26.50 7.57
C LYS A 20 4.30 -26.70 6.91
N THR A 21 3.74 -27.90 6.97
CA THR A 21 2.39 -28.17 6.43
C THR A 21 1.32 -27.37 7.17
N ILE A 22 1.35 -27.34 8.50
CA ILE A 22 0.40 -26.58 9.32
C ILE A 22 0.55 -25.08 9.03
N SER A 23 1.78 -24.56 8.95
CA SER A 23 2.04 -23.17 8.58
C SER A 23 1.43 -22.79 7.23
N ASN A 24 1.64 -23.61 6.20
CA ASN A 24 1.06 -23.36 4.87
C ASN A 24 -0.48 -23.36 4.91
N LYS A 25 -1.09 -24.25 5.71
CA LYS A 25 -2.55 -24.29 5.90
C LYS A 25 -3.08 -23.06 6.63
N ILE A 26 -2.38 -22.59 7.67
CA ILE A 26 -2.72 -21.34 8.38
C ILE A 26 -2.74 -20.15 7.40
N ILE A 27 -1.75 -20.08 6.51
CA ILE A 27 -1.68 -19.04 5.47
C ILE A 27 -2.90 -19.10 4.54
N LYS A 28 -3.26 -20.30 4.06
CA LYS A 28 -4.44 -20.51 3.21
C LYS A 28 -5.75 -20.13 3.89
N ILE A 29 -5.93 -20.51 5.16
CA ILE A 29 -7.09 -20.13 5.96
C ILE A 29 -7.20 -18.60 6.06
N LYS A 30 -6.10 -17.91 6.36
CA LYS A 30 -6.06 -16.43 6.39
C LYS A 30 -6.38 -15.77 5.04
N GLN A 31 -6.15 -16.47 3.94
CA GLN A 31 -6.46 -16.01 2.57
C GLN A 31 -7.90 -16.36 2.14
N ASN A 32 -8.74 -16.84 3.05
CA ASN A 32 -10.10 -17.32 2.77
C ASN A 32 -10.15 -18.50 1.77
N GLU A 33 -9.06 -19.26 1.66
CA GLU A 33 -9.06 -20.48 0.86
C GLU A 33 -9.70 -21.65 1.61
N ILE A 34 -10.23 -22.60 0.85
CA ILE A 34 -10.77 -23.86 1.36
C ILE A 34 -9.70 -24.94 1.20
N LEU A 35 -9.38 -25.63 2.29
CA LEU A 35 -8.38 -26.68 2.34
C LEU A 35 -8.86 -27.95 1.59
N LYS A 36 -7.92 -28.83 1.23
CA LYS A 36 -8.26 -30.08 0.55
C LYS A 36 -9.04 -31.00 1.49
N GLU A 37 -8.58 -31.11 2.73
CA GLU A 37 -9.19 -31.90 3.79
C GLU A 37 -10.63 -31.46 4.09
N GLU A 38 -10.92 -30.17 3.95
CA GLU A 38 -12.29 -29.62 4.11
C GLU A 38 -13.21 -30.02 2.96
N LYS A 39 -12.68 -30.13 1.74
CA LYS A 39 -13.46 -30.62 0.60
C LYS A 39 -13.67 -32.13 0.70
N ASP A 40 -12.63 -32.85 1.10
CA ASP A 40 -12.64 -34.31 1.12
C ASP A 40 -13.58 -34.86 2.21
N ILE A 41 -13.66 -34.21 3.38
CA ILE A 41 -14.59 -34.63 4.45
C ILE A 41 -16.07 -34.41 4.10
N VAL A 42 -16.36 -33.51 3.14
CA VAL A 42 -17.73 -33.12 2.75
C VAL A 42 -18.23 -33.86 1.49
N LYS A 43 -17.34 -34.40 0.65
CA LYS A 43 -17.66 -34.93 -0.70
C LYS A 43 -18.89 -35.85 -0.81
N ASN A 44 -19.19 -36.63 0.23
CA ASN A 44 -20.28 -37.62 0.24
C ASN A 44 -21.36 -37.33 1.30
N LYS A 45 -21.46 -36.10 1.80
CA LYS A 45 -22.38 -35.71 2.87
C LYS A 45 -23.36 -34.63 2.38
N LYS A 46 -24.61 -34.72 2.81
CA LYS A 46 -25.67 -33.73 2.53
C LYS A 46 -25.90 -32.84 3.75
N GLU A 47 -26.43 -31.64 3.53
CA GLU A 47 -26.85 -30.71 4.61
C GLU A 47 -25.72 -30.28 5.57
N ILE A 48 -24.55 -29.95 5.02
CA ILE A 48 -23.42 -29.45 5.82
C ILE A 48 -23.65 -28.01 6.25
N ILE A 49 -23.52 -27.76 7.55
CA ILE A 49 -23.53 -26.42 8.14
C ILE A 49 -22.09 -26.01 8.46
N VAL A 50 -21.73 -24.76 8.14
CA VAL A 50 -20.40 -24.21 8.39
C VAL A 50 -20.47 -22.91 9.18
N ASN A 51 -19.52 -22.72 10.10
CA ASN A 51 -19.41 -21.53 10.96
C ASN A 51 -18.54 -20.42 10.38
N GLU A 52 -17.71 -20.72 9.37
CA GLU A 52 -16.80 -19.76 8.74
C GLU A 52 -17.29 -19.34 7.36
N LYS A 53 -17.28 -18.02 7.09
CA LYS A 53 -17.75 -17.45 5.81
C LYS A 53 -16.99 -18.00 4.60
N ARG A 54 -15.69 -18.32 4.77
CA ARG A 54 -14.85 -18.90 3.71
C ARG A 54 -15.36 -20.26 3.22
N LEU A 55 -16.05 -21.00 4.08
CA LEU A 55 -16.55 -22.35 3.79
C LEU A 55 -17.95 -22.35 3.15
N LYS A 56 -18.56 -21.17 2.91
CA LYS A 56 -19.90 -21.05 2.29
C LYS A 56 -20.02 -21.80 0.94
N LYS A 57 -18.91 -22.03 0.22
CA LYS A 57 -18.92 -22.78 -1.04
C LYS A 57 -19.13 -24.29 -0.86
N ILE A 58 -18.90 -24.84 0.34
CA ILE A 58 -18.99 -26.27 0.63
C ILE A 58 -20.07 -26.61 1.66
N GLY A 59 -20.80 -25.61 2.18
CA GLY A 59 -21.88 -25.80 3.14
C GLY A 59 -22.69 -24.53 3.39
N GLU A 60 -23.83 -24.68 4.06
CA GLU A 60 -24.70 -23.58 4.44
C GLU A 60 -24.06 -22.79 5.61
N TYR A 61 -23.86 -21.49 5.41
CA TYR A 61 -23.19 -20.64 6.40
C TYR A 61 -24.16 -20.22 7.53
N LYS A 62 -24.03 -20.84 8.70
CA LYS A 62 -24.79 -20.50 9.93
C LYS A 62 -23.83 -20.34 11.11
N PRO A 63 -23.18 -19.16 11.29
CA PRO A 63 -22.13 -18.98 12.30
C PRO A 63 -22.59 -19.10 13.77
N PHE A 64 -23.88 -18.91 14.04
CA PHE A 64 -24.44 -18.90 15.39
C PHE A 64 -25.27 -20.14 15.72
N ASP A 65 -25.18 -21.19 14.89
CA ASP A 65 -25.91 -22.42 15.14
C ASP A 65 -25.48 -23.05 16.49
N THR A 66 -26.46 -23.58 17.23
CA THR A 66 -26.23 -24.19 18.55
C THR A 66 -25.34 -25.43 18.48
N ILE A 67 -25.30 -26.10 17.32
CA ILE A 67 -24.45 -27.27 17.06
C ILE A 67 -22.98 -26.97 17.38
N PHE A 68 -22.48 -25.77 17.07
CA PHE A 68 -21.07 -25.40 17.28
C PHE A 68 -20.67 -25.23 18.76
N LYS A 69 -21.63 -25.15 19.70
CA LYS A 69 -21.35 -24.96 21.14
C LYS A 69 -21.32 -26.26 21.94
N LYS A 70 -21.88 -27.33 21.40
CA LYS A 70 -22.14 -28.57 22.16
C LYS A 70 -20.94 -29.51 22.25
N ILE A 71 -19.97 -29.40 21.35
CA ILE A 71 -18.82 -30.30 21.30
C ILE A 71 -17.54 -29.60 21.78
N SER A 72 -16.88 -30.20 22.77
CA SER A 72 -15.55 -29.78 23.21
C SER A 72 -14.52 -30.73 22.62
N ILE A 73 -13.62 -30.20 21.78
CA ILE A 73 -12.55 -30.97 21.14
C ILE A 73 -11.23 -30.50 21.75
N SER A 74 -10.57 -31.36 22.53
CA SER A 74 -9.24 -31.05 23.06
C SER A 74 -8.17 -31.39 22.02
N HIS A 75 -7.15 -30.53 21.89
CA HIS A 75 -6.04 -30.77 20.98
C HIS A 75 -5.11 -31.90 21.46
N GLU A 76 -5.07 -32.15 22.77
CA GLU A 76 -4.27 -33.19 23.42
C GLU A 76 -4.71 -34.60 23.00
N ASP A 77 -6.03 -34.82 22.88
CA ASP A 77 -6.63 -36.11 22.49
C ASP A 77 -6.19 -36.59 21.10
N TYR A 78 -5.70 -35.68 20.25
CA TYR A 78 -5.22 -35.97 18.90
C TYR A 78 -3.70 -35.81 18.77
N GLY A 79 -3.02 -35.59 19.89
CA GLY A 79 -1.57 -35.42 20.00
C GLY A 79 -1.05 -34.19 19.25
N PHE A 80 -1.79 -33.08 19.30
CA PHE A 80 -1.32 -31.76 18.88
C PHE A 80 -0.91 -30.96 20.12
N SER A 81 0.37 -30.61 20.20
CA SER A 81 0.89 -29.80 21.30
C SER A 81 0.72 -28.30 21.02
N LYS A 82 0.63 -27.50 22.08
CA LYS A 82 0.65 -26.03 21.98
C LYS A 82 1.95 -25.54 21.33
N GLU A 83 3.07 -26.22 21.59
CA GLU A 83 4.37 -25.90 20.99
C GLU A 83 4.37 -26.09 19.46
N LEU A 84 3.71 -27.12 18.94
CA LEU A 84 3.58 -27.34 17.50
C LEU A 84 2.80 -26.18 16.85
N LEU A 85 1.71 -25.74 17.47
CA LEU A 85 0.94 -24.59 17.00
C LEU A 85 1.76 -23.29 17.05
N TYR A 86 2.50 -23.06 18.15
CA TYR A 86 3.39 -21.91 18.29
C TYR A 86 4.46 -21.85 17.19
N ARG A 87 5.16 -22.96 16.93
CA ARG A 87 6.15 -23.03 15.85
C ARG A 87 5.53 -22.81 14.48
N ALA A 88 4.37 -23.42 14.21
CA ALA A 88 3.71 -23.30 12.92
C ALA A 88 3.18 -21.88 12.65
N THR A 89 2.64 -21.22 13.69
CA THR A 89 2.18 -19.83 13.61
C THR A 89 3.34 -18.85 13.44
N ASN A 90 4.46 -19.05 14.14
CA ASN A 90 5.67 -18.25 13.93
C ASN A 90 6.21 -18.41 12.49
N LEU A 91 6.27 -19.63 11.97
CA LEU A 91 6.71 -19.89 10.60
C LEU A 91 5.76 -19.26 9.57
N ALA A 92 4.45 -19.32 9.82
CA ALA A 92 3.45 -18.65 8.97
C ALA A 92 3.58 -17.12 9.01
N THR A 93 3.84 -16.56 10.19
CA THR A 93 4.05 -15.12 10.38
C THR A 93 5.30 -14.67 9.65
N LYS A 94 6.42 -15.38 9.81
CA LYS A 94 7.68 -15.10 9.11
C LYS A 94 7.49 -15.07 7.60
N LYS A 95 6.88 -16.12 7.02
CA LYS A 95 6.56 -16.17 5.58
C LYS A 95 5.69 -15.00 5.10
N ASN A 96 4.71 -14.57 5.89
CA ASN A 96 3.86 -13.44 5.55
C ASN A 96 4.61 -12.10 5.62
N VAL A 97 5.55 -11.97 6.56
CA VAL A 97 6.44 -10.80 6.66
C VAL A 97 7.38 -10.75 5.46
N ASP A 98 8.04 -11.86 5.14
CA ASP A 98 8.96 -11.96 3.99
C ASP A 98 8.25 -11.56 2.69
N LYS A 99 7.05 -12.11 2.45
CA LYS A 99 6.23 -11.74 1.28
C LYS A 99 5.84 -10.26 1.24
N LYS A 100 5.65 -9.61 2.40
CA LYS A 100 5.39 -8.16 2.45
C LYS A 100 6.66 -7.36 2.17
N LEU A 101 7.81 -7.79 2.66
CA LEU A 101 9.11 -7.16 2.40
C LEU A 101 9.50 -7.23 0.92
N GLU A 102 9.08 -8.28 0.21
CA GLU A 102 9.23 -8.42 -1.24
C GLU A 102 8.28 -7.50 -2.04
N SER A 103 7.36 -6.77 -1.39
CA SER A 103 6.45 -5.89 -2.12
C SER A 103 7.22 -4.71 -2.72
N LYS A 104 7.06 -4.53 -4.04
CA LYS A 104 7.76 -3.49 -4.79
C LYS A 104 7.39 -2.08 -4.34
N ASP A 105 6.20 -1.92 -3.77
CA ASP A 105 5.75 -0.66 -3.17
C ASP A 105 6.71 -0.19 -2.08
N LEU A 106 7.24 -1.08 -1.23
CA LEU A 106 8.19 -0.69 -0.18
C LEU A 106 9.49 -0.15 -0.75
N GLN A 107 9.96 -0.72 -1.86
CA GLN A 107 11.16 -0.23 -2.55
C GLN A 107 10.93 1.19 -3.08
N ILE A 108 9.78 1.46 -3.72
CA ILE A 108 9.42 2.82 -4.15
C ILE A 108 9.43 3.79 -2.97
N ILE A 109 8.84 3.41 -1.84
CA ILE A 109 8.77 4.26 -0.65
C ILE A 109 10.18 4.65 -0.19
N GLN A 110 11.10 3.67 -0.12
CA GLN A 110 12.49 3.93 0.25
C GLN A 110 13.18 4.82 -0.78
N MET A 111 13.03 4.55 -2.07
CA MET A 111 13.64 5.35 -3.13
C MET A 111 13.19 6.81 -3.10
N VAL A 112 11.90 7.06 -2.85
CA VAL A 112 11.35 8.41 -2.73
C VAL A 112 11.91 9.13 -1.51
N ASN A 113 11.95 8.47 -0.35
CA ASN A 113 12.48 9.08 0.86
C ASN A 113 13.97 9.41 0.68
N THR A 114 14.76 8.49 0.11
CA THR A 114 16.16 8.72 -0.22
C THR A 114 16.33 9.86 -1.22
N LEU A 115 15.45 9.96 -2.24
CA LEU A 115 15.47 11.06 -3.20
C LEU A 115 15.23 12.40 -2.50
N ASP A 116 14.24 12.48 -1.60
CA ASP A 116 13.94 13.71 -0.86
C ASP A 116 15.10 14.08 0.09
N ASP A 117 15.72 13.10 0.76
CA ASP A 117 16.91 13.29 1.61
C ASP A 117 18.12 13.77 0.79
N PHE A 118 18.35 13.21 -0.40
CA PHE A 118 19.40 13.64 -1.30
C PHE A 118 19.17 15.05 -1.82
N ILE A 119 17.94 15.42 -2.18
CA ILE A 119 17.60 16.78 -2.60
C ILE A 119 17.87 17.77 -1.45
N GLN A 120 17.44 17.44 -0.23
CA GLN A 120 17.69 18.28 0.93
C GLN A 120 19.19 18.44 1.18
N THR A 121 19.94 17.33 1.12
CA THR A 121 21.40 17.35 1.31
C THR A 121 22.09 18.16 0.21
N SER A 122 21.70 17.97 -1.05
CA SER A 122 22.24 18.71 -2.20
C SER A 122 22.06 20.22 -2.01
N ASN A 123 20.88 20.66 -1.56
CA ASN A 123 20.61 22.06 -1.27
C ASN A 123 21.52 22.61 -0.15
N LEU A 124 21.70 21.87 0.95
CA LEU A 124 22.59 22.28 2.05
C LEU A 124 24.05 22.37 1.60
N LEU A 125 24.52 21.42 0.78
CA LEU A 125 25.86 21.46 0.22
C LEU A 125 26.03 22.64 -0.74
N TYR A 126 25.04 22.89 -1.59
CA TYR A 126 25.04 24.03 -2.51
C TYR A 126 25.14 25.36 -1.77
N GLU A 127 24.30 25.59 -0.75
CA GLU A 127 24.36 26.78 0.09
C GLU A 127 25.73 26.95 0.76
N ARG A 128 26.34 25.85 1.21
CA ARG A 128 27.69 25.89 1.80
C ARG A 128 28.77 26.21 0.76
N ILE A 129 28.67 25.65 -0.46
CA ILE A 129 29.59 25.94 -1.56
C ILE A 129 29.51 27.42 -1.92
N GLU A 130 28.31 27.96 -2.08
CA GLU A 130 28.09 29.39 -2.39
C GLU A 130 28.59 30.30 -1.28
N SER A 131 28.33 29.96 -0.01
CA SER A 131 28.85 30.75 1.11
C SER A 131 30.38 30.72 1.20
N TRP A 132 31.01 29.59 0.92
CA TRP A 132 32.47 29.45 1.03
C TRP A 132 33.19 30.07 -0.18
N SER A 133 32.58 30.06 -1.37
CA SER A 133 33.13 30.69 -2.57
C SER A 133 33.20 32.22 -2.47
N MET A 134 32.44 32.84 -1.56
CA MET A 134 32.50 34.28 -1.28
C MET A 134 33.78 34.73 -0.58
N ILE A 135 34.55 33.80 0.01
CA ILE A 135 35.79 34.10 0.75
C ILE A 135 36.99 33.63 -0.10
N PRO A 136 38.11 34.38 -0.14
CA PRO A 136 39.32 33.94 -0.83
C PRO A 136 39.82 32.58 -0.31
N THR A 137 39.47 31.50 -1.02
CA THR A 137 39.72 30.12 -0.59
C THR A 137 40.45 29.36 -1.72
N PRO A 138 41.58 28.68 -1.42
CA PRO A 138 42.21 27.78 -2.37
C PRO A 138 41.23 26.69 -2.84
N LYS A 139 41.21 26.40 -4.14
CA LYS A 139 40.25 25.46 -4.74
C LYS A 139 40.33 24.07 -4.10
N GLU A 140 41.51 23.65 -3.67
CA GLU A 140 41.75 22.35 -3.05
C GLU A 140 40.95 22.18 -1.75
N LYS A 141 40.66 23.27 -1.02
CA LYS A 141 39.90 23.22 0.23
C LYS A 141 38.40 23.04 0.01
N ILE A 142 37.85 23.60 -1.07
CA ILE A 142 36.42 23.48 -1.41
C ILE A 142 36.11 22.26 -2.28
N GLN A 143 37.13 21.70 -2.95
CA GLN A 143 36.98 20.57 -3.87
C GLN A 143 36.27 19.34 -3.27
N PRO A 144 36.54 18.90 -2.03
CA PRO A 144 35.83 17.76 -1.44
C PRO A 144 34.32 17.99 -1.36
N LEU A 145 33.91 19.23 -1.05
CA LEU A 145 32.50 19.61 -0.94
C LEU A 145 31.82 19.61 -2.33
N ILE A 146 32.51 20.16 -3.34
CA ILE A 146 32.04 20.16 -4.73
C ILE A 146 31.91 18.71 -5.26
N ASN A 147 32.87 17.85 -4.94
CA ASN A 147 32.82 16.44 -5.33
C ASN A 147 31.61 15.74 -4.69
N ALA A 148 31.38 15.92 -3.38
CA ALA A 148 30.22 15.37 -2.70
C ALA A 148 28.90 15.86 -3.30
N TYR A 149 28.77 17.16 -3.55
CA TYR A 149 27.61 17.76 -4.22
C TYR A 149 27.38 17.16 -5.61
N THR A 150 28.44 17.00 -6.40
CA THR A 150 28.36 16.44 -7.76
C THR A 150 27.91 14.98 -7.72
N THR A 151 28.49 14.17 -6.82
CA THR A 151 28.09 12.78 -6.62
C THR A 151 26.61 12.66 -6.24
N ILE A 152 26.16 13.43 -5.24
CA ILE A 152 24.76 13.40 -4.80
C ILE A 152 23.82 13.79 -5.95
N ASN A 153 24.14 14.83 -6.73
CA ASN A 153 23.30 15.21 -7.87
C ASN A 153 23.26 14.16 -8.99
N ASN A 154 24.33 13.41 -9.19
CA ASN A 154 24.33 12.30 -10.13
C ASN A 154 23.44 11.15 -9.61
N GLU A 155 23.50 10.86 -8.31
CA GLU A 155 22.64 9.84 -7.68
C GLU A 155 21.17 10.24 -7.65
N ILE A 156 20.84 11.53 -7.46
CA ILE A 156 19.47 12.06 -7.61
C ILE A 156 18.93 11.70 -9.00
N LYS A 157 19.66 12.01 -10.07
CA LYS A 157 19.24 11.72 -11.45
C LYS A 157 19.11 10.21 -11.69
N SER A 158 19.98 9.40 -11.09
CA SER A 158 19.92 7.94 -11.17
C SER A 158 18.65 7.40 -10.51
N LEU A 159 18.36 7.85 -9.29
CA LEU A 159 17.17 7.47 -8.53
C LEU A 159 15.89 7.91 -9.23
N GLU A 160 15.82 9.14 -9.76
CA GLU A 160 14.66 9.61 -10.52
C GLU A 160 14.35 8.63 -11.66
N LYS A 161 15.32 8.29 -12.51
CA LYS A 161 15.15 7.34 -13.61
C LYS A 161 14.68 5.96 -13.15
N GLN A 162 15.19 5.48 -12.02
CA GLN A 162 14.75 4.20 -11.45
C GLN A 162 13.30 4.27 -10.97
N ILE A 163 12.93 5.34 -10.25
CA ILE A 163 11.55 5.59 -9.82
C ILE A 163 10.62 5.66 -11.03
N GLU A 164 11.02 6.33 -12.10
CA GLU A 164 10.23 6.41 -13.35
C GLU A 164 9.93 5.02 -13.92
N LYS A 165 10.96 4.18 -14.05
CA LYS A 165 10.83 2.81 -14.56
C LYS A 165 9.92 1.96 -13.69
N ASP A 166 10.09 2.02 -12.38
CA ASP A 166 9.31 1.20 -11.43
C ASP A 166 7.85 1.68 -11.34
N MET A 167 7.62 2.99 -11.35
CA MET A 167 6.28 3.58 -11.35
C MET A 167 5.47 3.25 -12.61
N LEU A 168 6.12 3.19 -13.78
CA LEU A 168 5.46 2.73 -15.02
C LEU A 168 5.01 1.26 -14.91
N ARG A 169 5.77 0.43 -14.20
CA ARG A 169 5.45 -0.99 -13.99
C ARG A 169 4.39 -1.20 -12.90
N ILE A 170 4.43 -0.40 -11.84
CA ILE A 170 3.62 -0.61 -10.63
C ILE A 170 2.28 0.13 -10.70
N SER A 171 2.29 1.36 -11.20
CA SER A 171 1.13 2.24 -11.22
C SER A 171 1.05 3.06 -12.52
N PRO A 172 0.83 2.42 -13.68
CA PRO A 172 0.79 3.10 -14.98
C PRO A 172 -0.33 4.14 -15.07
N ASN A 173 -1.50 3.91 -14.46
CA ASN A 173 -2.60 4.87 -14.52
C ASN A 173 -2.27 6.14 -13.73
N ILE A 174 -1.73 6.02 -12.51
CA ILE A 174 -1.29 7.18 -11.72
C ILE A 174 -0.19 7.94 -12.46
N THR A 175 0.84 7.22 -12.93
CA THR A 175 1.97 7.79 -13.67
C THR A 175 1.50 8.59 -14.88
N SER A 176 0.51 8.09 -15.62
CA SER A 176 -0.05 8.78 -16.77
C SER A 176 -0.66 10.13 -16.39
N ILE A 177 -1.34 10.23 -15.23
CA ILE A 177 -2.08 11.43 -14.83
C ILE A 177 -1.18 12.49 -14.22
N ILE A 178 -0.32 12.12 -13.27
CA ILE A 178 0.47 13.07 -12.47
C ILE A 178 1.98 12.94 -12.62
N GLY A 179 2.43 11.99 -13.44
CA GLY A 179 3.84 11.66 -13.57
C GLY A 179 4.34 10.73 -12.46
N PRO A 180 5.50 10.10 -12.69
CA PRO A 180 6.04 9.06 -11.82
C PRO A 180 6.46 9.59 -10.45
N LEU A 181 7.17 10.72 -10.38
CA LEU A 181 7.70 11.27 -9.12
C LEU A 181 6.58 11.66 -8.13
N ILE A 182 5.56 12.37 -8.60
CA ILE A 182 4.41 12.76 -7.75
C ILE A 182 3.62 11.51 -7.34
N GLY A 183 3.42 10.55 -8.26
CA GLY A 183 2.78 9.28 -7.95
C GLY A 183 3.52 8.48 -6.88
N ALA A 184 4.84 8.39 -6.99
CA ALA A 184 5.70 7.71 -6.03
C ALA A 184 5.63 8.39 -4.65
N ARG A 185 5.67 9.72 -4.59
CA ARG A 185 5.47 10.48 -3.34
C ARG A 185 4.11 10.22 -2.71
N LEU A 186 3.03 10.15 -3.50
CA LEU A 186 1.71 9.80 -2.97
C LEU A 186 1.67 8.39 -2.37
N ILE A 187 2.30 7.41 -3.03
CA ILE A 187 2.44 6.04 -2.51
C ILE A 187 3.25 6.04 -1.20
N SER A 188 4.32 6.84 -1.12
CA SER A 188 5.09 7.03 0.13
C SER A 188 4.24 7.59 1.26
N HIS A 189 3.56 8.72 1.03
CA HIS A 189 2.69 9.34 2.03
C HIS A 189 1.51 8.46 2.45
N SER A 190 1.01 7.58 1.59
CA SER A 190 -0.06 6.64 1.93
C SER A 190 0.43 5.33 2.54
N SER A 191 1.74 5.11 2.65
CA SER A 191 2.33 3.84 3.10
C SER A 191 1.99 2.64 2.19
N GLY A 192 1.95 2.87 0.87
CA GLY A 192 1.77 1.83 -0.15
C GLY A 192 0.57 2.04 -1.07
N LEU A 193 0.56 1.36 -2.22
CA LEU A 193 -0.43 1.56 -3.29
C LEU A 193 -1.83 1.08 -2.87
N ILE A 194 -1.90 -0.05 -2.17
CA ILE A 194 -3.18 -0.59 -1.68
C ILE A 194 -3.84 0.41 -0.74
N LYS A 195 -3.07 1.02 0.17
CA LYS A 195 -3.61 2.01 1.09
C LYS A 195 -4.06 3.26 0.33
N LEU A 196 -3.26 3.76 -0.63
CA LEU A 196 -3.65 4.86 -1.50
C LEU A 196 -5.00 4.62 -2.18
N ALA A 197 -5.20 3.42 -2.74
CA ALA A 197 -6.42 3.04 -3.44
C ALA A 197 -7.68 3.01 -2.55
N THR A 198 -7.51 2.85 -1.24
CA THR A 198 -8.61 2.92 -0.26
C THR A 198 -8.96 4.34 0.19
N LEU A 199 -8.09 5.32 -0.06
CA LEU A 199 -8.32 6.69 0.37
C LEU A 199 -9.38 7.38 -0.50
N PRO A 200 -10.23 8.24 0.08
CA PRO A 200 -11.11 9.10 -0.69
C PRO A 200 -10.29 10.23 -1.36
N GLY A 201 -10.83 10.80 -2.44
CA GLY A 201 -10.19 11.92 -3.14
C GLY A 201 -9.91 13.14 -2.24
N SER A 202 -10.74 13.38 -1.22
CA SER A 202 -10.52 14.46 -0.23
C SER A 202 -9.27 14.25 0.61
N THR A 203 -8.93 13.02 0.98
CA THR A 203 -7.68 12.72 1.69
C THR A 203 -6.50 12.81 0.74
N ILE A 204 -6.60 12.22 -0.46
CA ILE A 204 -5.53 12.28 -1.48
C ILE A 204 -5.17 13.73 -1.83
N GLN A 205 -6.18 14.62 -1.87
CA GLN A 205 -5.99 16.04 -2.14
C GLN A 205 -4.98 16.69 -1.19
N ILE A 206 -4.94 16.27 0.08
CA ILE A 206 -4.18 16.92 1.15
C ILE A 206 -3.05 16.04 1.73
N LEU A 207 -2.74 14.90 1.12
CA LEU A 207 -1.57 14.08 1.50
C LEU A 207 -0.29 14.90 1.39
N GLY A 208 0.55 14.91 2.42
CA GLY A 208 1.75 15.75 2.56
C GLY A 208 1.49 17.14 3.16
N ALA A 209 0.24 17.51 3.43
CA ALA A 209 -0.12 18.74 4.14
C ALA A 209 -0.58 18.48 5.58
N GLU A 210 -0.16 17.36 6.18
CA GLU A 210 -0.61 16.91 7.51
C GLU A 210 -0.35 17.97 8.57
N LYS A 211 0.83 18.61 8.58
CA LYS A 211 1.16 19.68 9.52
C LYS A 211 0.15 20.84 9.47
N ALA A 212 -0.23 21.27 8.27
CA ALA A 212 -1.21 22.34 8.08
C ALA A 212 -2.63 21.89 8.44
N LEU A 213 -2.98 20.64 8.11
CA LEU A 213 -4.27 20.04 8.47
C LEU A 213 -4.44 19.91 9.99
N PHE A 214 -3.41 19.45 10.70
CA PHE A 214 -3.43 19.30 12.14
C PHE A 214 -3.49 20.65 12.85
N ARG A 215 -2.76 21.65 12.35
CA ARG A 215 -2.89 23.03 12.83
C ARG A 215 -4.32 23.53 12.69
N TYR A 216 -4.93 23.36 11.52
CA TYR A 216 -6.34 23.72 11.30
C TYR A 216 -7.29 23.01 12.27
N LYS A 217 -7.08 21.71 12.53
CA LYS A 217 -7.91 20.96 13.48
C LYS A 217 -7.76 21.43 14.93
N LYS A 218 -6.58 21.94 15.31
CA LYS A 218 -6.28 22.35 16.69
C LYS A 218 -6.63 23.82 16.96
N GLU A 219 -6.28 24.70 16.03
CA GLU A 219 -6.33 26.16 16.18
C GLU A 219 -7.44 26.81 15.34
N GLY A 220 -8.09 26.05 14.44
CA GLY A 220 -9.05 26.58 13.47
C GLY A 220 -8.39 27.25 12.26
N GLY A 221 -9.14 28.13 11.58
CA GLY A 221 -8.65 28.88 10.41
C GLY A 221 -8.98 28.24 9.06
N LYS A 222 -8.12 28.44 8.05
CA LYS A 222 -8.36 27.95 6.68
C LYS A 222 -7.70 26.58 6.47
N PRO A 223 -8.43 25.55 6.01
CA PRO A 223 -7.85 24.24 5.74
C PRO A 223 -6.90 24.28 4.53
N PRO A 224 -5.92 23.36 4.46
CA PRO A 224 -5.04 23.24 3.30
C PRO A 224 -5.83 22.87 2.04
N LYS A 225 -5.52 23.53 0.92
CA LYS A 225 -6.20 23.29 -0.37
C LYS A 225 -5.61 22.11 -1.15
N HIS A 226 -4.34 21.78 -0.89
CA HIS A 226 -3.59 20.75 -1.60
C HIS A 226 -2.37 20.35 -0.76
N GLY A 227 -1.92 19.10 -0.92
CA GLY A 227 -0.66 18.60 -0.38
C GLY A 227 0.39 18.43 -1.48
N VAL A 228 1.03 17.25 -1.55
CA VAL A 228 2.10 16.94 -2.52
C VAL A 228 1.67 17.17 -3.96
N ILE A 229 0.39 16.93 -4.28
CA ILE A 229 -0.15 17.16 -5.63
C ILE A 229 0.02 18.61 -6.12
N PHE A 230 0.30 19.57 -5.23
CA PHE A 230 0.63 20.95 -5.60
C PHE A 230 1.81 21.04 -6.59
N GLN A 231 2.74 20.09 -6.53
CA GLN A 231 3.90 20.02 -7.43
C GLN A 231 3.50 19.84 -8.91
N HIS A 232 2.28 19.36 -9.17
CA HIS A 232 1.79 19.15 -10.53
C HIS A 232 1.61 20.48 -11.27
N SER A 233 2.03 20.52 -12.53
CA SER A 233 2.04 21.72 -13.39
C SER A 233 0.67 22.41 -13.50
N LEU A 234 -0.41 21.60 -13.53
CA LEU A 234 -1.79 22.09 -13.60
C LEU A 234 -2.21 22.89 -12.35
N ILE A 235 -1.57 22.68 -11.20
CA ILE A 235 -1.91 23.35 -9.94
C ILE A 235 -0.91 24.46 -9.66
N ASN A 236 0.39 24.22 -9.74
CA ASN A 236 1.39 25.24 -9.39
C ASN A 236 1.31 26.49 -10.29
N LYS A 237 1.04 26.32 -11.60
CA LYS A 237 0.91 27.40 -12.59
C LYS A 237 -0.48 28.04 -12.59
N ALA A 238 -1.48 27.45 -11.93
CA ALA A 238 -2.83 28.02 -11.88
C ALA A 238 -2.94 29.18 -10.89
N PHE A 239 -3.87 30.12 -11.16
CA PHE A 239 -4.24 31.20 -10.26
C PHE A 239 -4.71 30.69 -8.90
N ARG A 240 -4.38 31.42 -7.82
CA ARG A 240 -4.57 31.00 -6.42
C ARG A 240 -6.01 30.58 -6.08
N GLU A 241 -6.99 31.20 -6.73
CA GLU A 241 -8.43 30.91 -6.56
C GLU A 241 -8.82 29.56 -7.19
N LYS A 242 -8.24 29.24 -8.34
CA LYS A 242 -8.55 28.03 -9.13
C LYS A 242 -7.80 26.80 -8.62
N ARG A 243 -6.66 26.96 -7.93
CA ARG A 243 -5.83 25.87 -7.39
C ARG A 243 -6.61 24.82 -6.60
N GLY A 244 -7.52 25.24 -5.72
CA GLY A 244 -8.31 24.33 -4.90
C GLY A 244 -9.31 23.50 -5.71
N LYS A 245 -9.95 24.12 -6.72
CA LYS A 245 -10.88 23.42 -7.62
C LYS A 245 -10.13 22.38 -8.47
N ILE A 246 -8.98 22.75 -9.02
CA ILE A 246 -8.13 21.87 -9.83
C ILE A 246 -7.58 20.72 -8.98
N ALA A 247 -7.08 21.00 -7.77
CA ALA A 247 -6.58 19.99 -6.84
C ALA A 247 -7.63 18.93 -6.50
N ARG A 248 -8.88 19.34 -6.28
CA ARG A 248 -10.00 18.42 -6.00
C ARG A 248 -10.26 17.48 -7.16
N ILE A 249 -10.34 18.00 -8.39
CA ILE A 249 -10.57 17.17 -9.59
C ILE A 249 -9.41 16.21 -9.80
N LEU A 250 -8.18 16.70 -9.68
CA LEU A 250 -6.98 15.88 -9.84
C LEU A 250 -6.98 14.73 -8.82
N ALA A 251 -7.25 15.02 -7.55
CA ALA A 251 -7.30 14.02 -6.49
C ALA A 251 -8.41 12.97 -6.73
N SER A 252 -9.59 13.38 -7.23
CA SER A 252 -10.63 12.43 -7.63
C SER A 252 -10.18 11.49 -8.75
N LYS A 253 -9.40 11.98 -9.71
CA LYS A 253 -8.87 11.16 -10.81
C LYS A 253 -7.75 10.22 -10.35
N ILE A 254 -6.88 10.70 -9.47
CA ILE A 254 -5.86 9.86 -8.82
C ILE A 254 -6.53 8.75 -8.02
N ALA A 255 -7.62 9.01 -7.29
CA ALA A 255 -8.33 7.99 -6.53
C ALA A 255 -8.85 6.84 -7.42
N ILE A 256 -9.36 7.16 -8.60
CA ILE A 256 -9.83 6.16 -9.57
C ILE A 256 -8.64 5.39 -10.16
N ALA A 257 -7.59 6.11 -10.57
CA ALA A 257 -6.37 5.50 -11.11
C ALA A 257 -5.71 4.55 -10.09
N ALA A 258 -5.60 4.95 -8.83
CA ALA A 258 -5.03 4.13 -7.76
C ALA A 258 -5.83 2.83 -7.55
N LYS A 259 -7.17 2.89 -7.62
CA LYS A 259 -8.01 1.68 -7.55
C LYS A 259 -7.80 0.77 -8.75
N ALA A 260 -7.71 1.34 -9.95
CA ALA A 260 -7.45 0.57 -11.16
C ALA A 260 -6.10 -0.13 -11.07
N ASP A 261 -5.04 0.61 -10.70
CA ASP A 261 -3.68 0.12 -10.52
C ASP A 261 -3.56 -0.90 -9.38
N ALA A 262 -4.27 -0.74 -8.26
CA ALA A 262 -4.17 -1.68 -7.14
C ALA A 262 -4.93 -2.98 -7.38
N PHE A 263 -6.16 -2.91 -7.88
CA PHE A 263 -7.09 -4.04 -7.87
C PHE A 263 -7.37 -4.66 -9.24
N THR A 264 -7.59 -3.84 -10.26
CA THR A 264 -8.07 -4.33 -11.57
C THR A 264 -6.96 -4.55 -12.60
N LYS A 265 -5.85 -3.83 -12.45
CA LYS A 265 -4.70 -3.80 -13.39
C LYS A 265 -5.07 -3.45 -14.84
N ARG A 266 -6.24 -2.83 -15.05
CA ARG A 266 -6.68 -2.33 -16.38
C ARG A 266 -6.08 -0.96 -16.63
N ASP A 267 -5.74 -0.67 -17.89
CA ASP A 267 -5.38 0.67 -18.31
C ASP A 267 -6.65 1.47 -18.63
N ILE A 268 -6.86 2.55 -17.87
CA ILE A 268 -7.95 3.52 -18.03
C ILE A 268 -7.40 4.94 -18.18
N SER A 269 -6.11 5.06 -18.48
CA SER A 269 -5.38 6.33 -18.40
C SER A 269 -5.85 7.35 -19.44
N ILE A 270 -6.21 6.89 -20.64
CA ILE A 270 -6.69 7.74 -21.74
C ILE A 270 -8.01 8.41 -21.36
N GLU A 271 -8.96 7.63 -20.83
CA GLU A 271 -10.27 8.14 -20.41
C GLU A 271 -10.14 9.13 -19.25
N LEU A 272 -9.30 8.81 -18.26
CA LEU A 272 -9.05 9.69 -17.11
C LEU A 272 -8.41 11.01 -17.53
N LYS A 273 -7.46 11.00 -18.47
CA LYS A 273 -6.86 12.22 -19.04
C LYS A 273 -7.89 13.07 -19.78
N LYS A 274 -8.75 12.46 -20.59
CA LYS A 274 -9.79 13.16 -21.34
C LYS A 274 -10.76 13.88 -20.40
N ASP A 275 -11.27 13.19 -19.37
CA ASP A 275 -12.18 13.82 -18.40
C ASP A 275 -11.49 14.87 -17.53
N LEU A 276 -10.22 14.65 -17.15
CA LEU A 276 -9.43 15.64 -16.41
C LEU A 276 -9.29 16.94 -17.22
N ASN A 277 -8.86 16.84 -18.48
CA ASN A 277 -8.66 18.00 -19.34
C ASN A 277 -9.97 18.74 -19.61
N LYS A 278 -11.07 18.01 -19.82
CA LYS A 278 -12.41 18.61 -19.98
C LYS A 278 -12.78 19.49 -18.78
N ARG A 279 -12.73 18.93 -17.57
CA ARG A 279 -13.07 19.66 -16.33
C ARG A 279 -12.13 20.83 -16.02
N ILE A 280 -10.86 20.72 -16.38
CA ILE A 280 -9.89 21.81 -16.19
C ILE A 280 -10.17 22.97 -17.13
N ASN A 281 -10.53 22.69 -18.38
CA ASN A 281 -10.89 23.73 -19.34
C ASN A 281 -12.16 24.48 -18.90
N GLU A 282 -13.15 23.78 -18.36
CA GLU A 282 -14.34 24.40 -17.76
C GLU A 282 -13.97 25.39 -16.65
N ILE A 283 -13.01 25.06 -15.77
CA ILE A 283 -12.54 25.96 -14.69
C ILE A 283 -11.69 27.11 -15.23
N LYS A 284 -10.94 26.90 -16.32
CA LYS A 284 -10.14 27.98 -16.92
C LYS A 284 -11.04 29.05 -17.54
N ASN A 285 -12.18 28.63 -18.11
CA ASN A 285 -13.14 29.51 -18.78
C ASN A 285 -14.15 30.19 -17.83
N GLN A 286 -14.24 29.75 -16.57
CA GLN A 286 -14.95 30.44 -15.48
C GLN A 286 -14.08 31.50 -14.80
#